data_AF-A0A9Q0YLG9-F1
#
_entry.id   AF-A0A9Q0YLG9-F1
#
_cell.length_a   1.000
_cell.length_b   1.000
_cell.length_c   1.000
_cell.angle_alpha   90.00
_cell.angle_beta   90.00
_cell.angle_gamma   90.00
#
_symmetry.space_group_name_H-M   'P 1'
#
loop_
_entity.id
_entity.type
_entity.pdbx_description
1 polymer ?
#
loop_
_entity_poly.entity_id
_entity_poly.type
_entity_poly.pdbx_seq_one_letter_code
_entity_poly.pdbx_strand_id
1 'polypeptide(L)'
;MSITYARDVDYVIFGLTLVISFVIGLFYAYRGRRSTSKDEYFAANRNVNVFAAACSALASAFPGTVLIAFPNDAYFRGPGLWYGVIIANILESITLPIVFVPIYHRLKLINVYDYLELRFDKRVKYYATFVQVMYTMFLMAVNVYVPSLAMAVITGISINWSIVIVGGTCVVYTAIGGMRAVVWNDVFQTLVILLGTVAFFIIGIPVVGGVRNVIDVTNAAERTIAIDLTFDLKIPYTLWSTLIGVYLNALTRSAVGQYNAQRYLIVERVGEARITAAVGQLCSASLLVLYIFGGLMMYTFYAGCDPLTIGVVEREDQMFPLFLAEIFQDYPGFIGLMVATVFSSSLSTASSGINSQALMTHSELGKWLLKDPSPRQTIVFIKLLTALIGFIILGIAFLGTYIGGIIDAVITWSGILIGPILAVFILGMFSKGANSTGALVGMTVSTLVGIWMKIGNTFYPRSPSTRPPLYVNECNTTIWVDEILSTNDPSMISPLAVEGDVIPPSVYQLSSVYYTTLTCCVTWLVAVFVSFCTMPQTESKMNDDLFFFRKQIFPINNRKTNVEKSIENLTEMTDVAKEMKTTD
;
A
#
# COMPACT_ATOMS: atom_id res chain seq x y z
N MET A 1 4.04 10.00 33.74
CA MET A 1 5.48 9.70 33.88
C MET A 1 5.83 8.76 32.74
N SER A 2 6.56 9.20 31.70
CA SER A 2 6.85 8.35 30.54
C SER A 2 7.94 7.35 30.89
N ILE A 3 7.60 6.07 30.98
CA ILE A 3 8.59 4.99 31.10
C ILE A 3 9.36 4.95 29.78
N THR A 4 10.63 5.34 29.80
CA THR A 4 11.51 5.23 28.63
C THR A 4 12.14 3.84 28.64
N TYR A 5 11.77 3.01 27.66
CA TYR A 5 12.31 1.66 27.52
C TYR A 5 13.64 1.63 26.74
N ALA A 6 13.91 2.68 25.94
CA ALA A 6 15.10 2.76 25.10
C ALA A 6 16.37 3.14 25.88
N ARG A 7 17.46 2.41 25.64
CA ARG A 7 18.81 2.66 26.16
C ARG A 7 19.64 3.43 25.12
N ASP A 8 20.78 3.99 25.52
CA ASP A 8 21.68 4.76 24.63
C ASP A 8 22.04 4.01 23.34
N VAL A 9 22.26 2.69 23.43
CA VAL A 9 22.59 1.82 22.28
C VAL A 9 21.44 1.78 21.27
N ASP A 10 20.19 1.84 21.71
CA ASP A 10 19.01 1.82 20.83
C ASP A 10 18.96 3.07 19.95
N TYR A 11 19.26 4.24 20.53
CA TYR A 11 19.36 5.51 19.80
C TYR A 11 20.51 5.49 18.78
N VAL A 12 21.65 4.86 19.12
CA VAL A 12 22.78 4.72 18.20
C VAL A 12 22.41 3.85 16.99
N ILE A 13 21.80 2.68 17.21
CA ILE A 13 21.38 1.77 16.12
C ILE A 13 20.37 2.46 15.20
N PHE A 14 19.38 3.12 15.79
CA PHE A 14 18.38 3.87 15.03
C PHE A 14 19.00 5.04 14.25
N GLY A 15 19.83 5.84 14.92
CA GLY A 15 20.54 6.98 14.31
C GLY A 15 21.44 6.55 13.15
N LEU A 16 22.16 5.43 13.29
CA LEU A 16 22.98 4.86 12.21
C LEU A 16 22.13 4.49 11.00
N THR A 17 20.93 3.93 11.20
CA THR A 17 20.01 3.60 10.10
C THR A 17 19.60 4.84 9.31
N LEU A 18 19.31 5.96 9.98
CA LEU A 18 18.98 7.23 9.34
C LEU A 18 20.18 7.82 8.60
N VAL A 19 21.37 7.81 9.23
CA VAL A 19 22.61 8.32 8.62
C VAL A 19 22.97 7.53 7.37
N ILE A 20 22.90 6.20 7.40
CA ILE A 20 23.16 5.36 6.21
C ILE A 20 22.18 5.69 5.09
N SER A 21 20.88 5.80 5.39
CA SER A 21 19.85 6.17 4.40
C SER A 21 20.13 7.55 3.77
N PHE A 22 20.59 8.50 4.59
CA PHE A 22 20.95 9.84 4.11
C PHE A 22 22.21 9.82 3.23
N VAL A 23 23.24 9.07 3.63
CA VAL A 23 24.51 8.93 2.90
C VAL A 23 24.30 8.27 1.53
N ILE A 24 23.47 7.22 1.44
CA ILE A 24 23.10 6.60 0.16
C ILE A 24 22.43 7.64 -0.76
N GLY A 25 21.52 8.45 -0.21
CA GLY A 25 20.89 9.57 -0.92
C GLY A 25 21.89 10.57 -1.49
N LEU A 26 22.83 11.03 -0.65
CA LEU A 26 23.90 11.96 -1.05
C LEU A 26 24.85 11.34 -2.09
N PHE A 27 25.18 10.06 -1.95
CA PHE A 27 26.06 9.36 -2.88
C PHE A 27 25.48 9.32 -4.29
N TYR A 28 24.20 8.92 -4.43
CA TYR A 28 23.54 8.89 -5.73
C TYR A 28 23.24 10.29 -6.27
N ALA A 29 22.98 11.26 -5.41
CA ALA A 29 22.91 12.67 -5.79
C ALA A 29 24.22 13.16 -6.41
N TYR A 30 25.37 12.85 -5.79
CA TYR A 30 26.68 13.23 -6.29
C TYR A 30 27.00 12.54 -7.63
N ARG A 31 26.71 11.24 -7.75
CA ARG A 31 26.91 10.47 -8.98
C ARG A 31 25.99 10.96 -10.11
N GLY A 32 24.75 11.34 -9.78
CA GLY A 32 23.73 11.82 -10.71
C GLY A 32 23.83 13.31 -11.07
N ARG A 33 24.74 14.09 -10.46
CA ARG A 33 24.79 15.56 -10.59
C ARG A 33 24.93 16.09 -12.02
N ARG A 34 25.48 15.29 -12.93
CA ARG A 34 25.67 15.64 -14.35
C ARG A 34 24.50 15.21 -15.23
N SER A 35 23.61 14.36 -14.74
CA SER A 35 22.45 13.90 -15.50
C SER A 35 21.38 14.97 -15.55
N THR A 36 20.88 15.24 -16.76
CA THR A 36 19.75 16.15 -16.99
C THR A 36 18.51 15.41 -17.50
N SER A 37 18.49 14.07 -17.42
CA SER A 37 17.41 13.23 -17.94
C SER A 37 16.31 13.03 -16.88
N LYS A 38 15.06 13.28 -17.27
CA LYS A 38 13.87 12.94 -16.46
C LYS A 38 13.75 11.43 -16.22
N ASP A 39 14.14 10.63 -17.21
CA ASP A 39 14.11 9.17 -17.13
C ASP A 39 15.14 8.64 -16.12
N GLU A 40 16.30 9.31 -15.98
CA GLU A 40 17.24 9.00 -14.89
C GLU A 40 16.65 9.36 -13.52
N TYR A 41 15.99 10.53 -13.40
CA TYR A 41 15.44 10.96 -12.12
C TYR A 41 14.25 10.09 -11.66
N PHE A 42 13.29 9.80 -12.53
CA PHE A 42 12.06 9.09 -12.16
C PHE A 42 12.09 7.58 -12.41
N ALA A 43 12.91 7.10 -13.35
CA ALA A 43 12.95 5.69 -13.75
C ALA A 43 14.35 5.04 -13.70
N ALA A 44 15.36 5.78 -13.22
CA ALA A 44 16.75 5.32 -13.18
C ALA A 44 17.27 4.76 -14.53
N ASN A 45 16.82 5.36 -15.64
CA ASN A 45 17.09 4.93 -17.02
C ASN A 45 16.71 3.45 -17.31
N ARG A 46 15.77 2.90 -16.54
CA ARG A 46 15.31 1.51 -16.62
C ARG A 46 16.43 0.45 -16.51
N ASN A 47 17.53 0.81 -15.85
CA ASN A 47 18.72 -0.02 -15.75
C ASN A 47 19.03 -0.37 -14.28
N VAL A 48 17.99 -0.76 -13.56
CA VAL A 48 18.08 -1.29 -12.19
C VAL A 48 18.04 -2.81 -12.28
N ASN A 49 18.87 -3.49 -11.49
CA ASN A 49 18.84 -4.95 -11.46
C ASN A 49 17.56 -5.48 -10.79
N VAL A 50 17.14 -6.69 -11.19
CA VAL A 50 15.90 -7.31 -10.70
C VAL A 50 15.88 -7.44 -9.18
N PHE A 51 17.02 -7.77 -8.58
CA PHE A 51 17.13 -7.91 -7.13
C PHE A 51 16.81 -6.61 -6.38
N ALA A 52 17.46 -5.49 -6.73
CA ALA A 52 17.20 -4.22 -6.07
C ALA A 52 15.78 -3.71 -6.35
N ALA A 53 15.28 -3.92 -7.58
CA ALA A 53 13.90 -3.60 -7.92
C ALA A 53 12.89 -4.41 -7.09
N ALA A 54 13.15 -5.70 -6.85
CA ALA A 54 12.29 -6.57 -6.05
C ALA A 54 12.32 -6.20 -4.55
N CYS A 55 13.49 -5.89 -3.98
CA CYS A 55 13.58 -5.34 -2.62
C CYS A 55 12.80 -4.02 -2.50
N SER A 56 12.93 -3.15 -3.51
CA SER A 56 12.22 -1.88 -3.56
C SER A 56 10.70 -2.04 -3.69
N ALA A 57 10.24 -3.05 -4.45
CA ALA A 57 8.84 -3.43 -4.51
C ALA A 57 8.33 -3.98 -3.17
N LEU A 58 9.08 -4.85 -2.51
CA LEU A 58 8.75 -5.37 -1.17
C LEU A 58 8.64 -4.25 -0.13
N ALA A 59 9.65 -3.40 -0.02
CA ALA A 59 9.69 -2.31 0.94
C ALA A 59 8.58 -1.27 0.71
N SER A 60 8.13 -1.10 -0.54
CA SER A 60 7.01 -0.22 -0.86
C SER A 60 5.64 -0.85 -0.56
N ALA A 61 5.53 -2.18 -0.73
CA ALA A 61 4.30 -2.94 -0.56
C ALA A 61 3.96 -3.27 0.90
N PHE A 62 4.96 -3.24 1.80
CA PHE A 62 4.80 -3.50 3.22
C PHE A 62 5.19 -2.26 4.05
N PRO A 63 4.30 -1.26 4.21
CA PRO A 63 4.56 -0.04 4.98
C PRO A 63 4.54 -0.29 6.49
N GLY A 64 5.23 0.54 7.28
CA GLY A 64 5.33 0.30 8.73
C GLY A 64 4.02 0.51 9.49
N THR A 65 3.06 1.21 8.88
CA THR A 65 1.67 1.26 9.33
C THR A 65 1.07 -0.14 9.43
N VAL A 66 1.31 -0.98 8.42
CA VAL A 66 0.83 -2.36 8.35
C VAL A 66 1.53 -3.24 9.39
N LEU A 67 2.82 -3.00 9.62
CA LEU A 67 3.63 -3.69 10.62
C LEU A 67 3.04 -3.56 12.04
N ILE A 68 2.48 -2.38 12.38
CA ILE A 68 1.79 -2.16 13.66
C ILE A 68 0.33 -2.60 13.60
N ALA A 69 -0.36 -2.35 12.48
CA ALA A 69 -1.79 -2.62 12.36
C ALA A 69 -2.14 -4.10 12.47
N PHE A 70 -1.42 -4.98 11.77
CA PHE A 70 -1.79 -6.40 11.68
C PHE A 70 -1.62 -7.20 12.98
N PRO A 71 -0.54 -7.03 13.76
CA PRO A 71 -0.46 -7.66 15.08
C PRO A 71 -1.59 -7.22 16.01
N ASN A 72 -1.93 -5.91 16.02
CA ASN A 72 -3.04 -5.38 16.81
C ASN A 72 -4.38 -6.00 16.36
N ASP A 73 -4.59 -6.09 15.04
CA ASP A 73 -5.81 -6.67 14.49
C ASP A 73 -5.95 -8.16 14.84
N ALA A 74 -4.86 -8.92 14.72
CA ALA A 74 -4.79 -10.32 15.12
C ALA A 74 -5.00 -10.51 16.64
N TYR A 75 -4.51 -9.58 17.46
CA TYR A 75 -4.76 -9.56 18.90
C TYR A 75 -6.23 -9.29 19.23
N PHE A 76 -6.88 -8.29 18.64
CA PHE A 76 -8.26 -7.97 19.02
C PHE A 76 -9.31 -8.88 18.39
N ARG A 77 -9.01 -9.48 17.24
CA ARG A 77 -10.01 -10.20 16.43
C ARG A 77 -9.67 -11.66 16.11
N GLY A 78 -8.45 -12.13 16.40
CA GLY A 78 -8.01 -13.51 16.13
C GLY A 78 -7.55 -13.74 14.68
N PRO A 79 -7.10 -14.97 14.32
CA PRO A 79 -6.50 -15.27 13.04
C PRO A 79 -7.49 -15.68 11.94
N GLY A 80 -8.77 -15.96 12.26
CA GLY A 80 -9.78 -16.43 11.30
C GLY A 80 -9.99 -15.50 10.10
N LEU A 81 -9.65 -14.23 10.27
CA LEU A 81 -9.71 -13.19 9.25
C LEU A 81 -8.68 -13.37 8.13
N TRP A 82 -7.54 -14.01 8.41
CA TRP A 82 -6.37 -13.89 7.54
C TRP A 82 -6.31 -14.90 6.41
N TYR A 83 -7.10 -15.98 6.45
CA TYR A 83 -7.11 -16.95 5.35
C TYR A 83 -7.48 -16.29 4.01
N GLY A 84 -8.53 -15.46 3.99
CA GLY A 84 -8.91 -14.74 2.77
C GLY A 84 -7.91 -13.65 2.39
N VAL A 85 -7.25 -13.01 3.37
CA VAL A 85 -6.15 -12.05 3.13
C VAL A 85 -4.96 -12.73 2.45
N ILE A 86 -4.54 -13.89 2.94
CA ILE A 86 -3.41 -14.65 2.39
C ILE A 86 -3.73 -15.07 0.95
N ILE A 87 -4.91 -15.64 0.71
CA ILE A 87 -5.35 -16.03 -0.63
C ILE A 87 -5.41 -14.81 -1.56
N ALA A 88 -5.95 -13.68 -1.09
CA ALA A 88 -6.02 -12.44 -1.86
C ALA A 88 -4.63 -11.93 -2.30
N ASN A 89 -3.65 -11.91 -1.40
CA ASN A 89 -2.29 -11.47 -1.73
C ASN A 89 -1.57 -12.46 -2.67
N ILE A 90 -1.81 -13.77 -2.54
CA ILE A 90 -1.29 -14.76 -3.50
C ILE A 90 -1.90 -14.52 -4.89
N LEU A 91 -3.21 -14.33 -4.98
CA LEU A 91 -3.87 -14.02 -6.26
C LEU A 91 -3.35 -12.72 -6.87
N GLU A 92 -3.14 -11.68 -6.05
CA GLU A 92 -2.54 -10.42 -6.50
C GLU A 92 -1.14 -10.63 -7.11
N SER A 93 -0.29 -11.43 -6.45
CA SER A 93 1.08 -11.74 -6.93
C SER A 93 1.10 -12.41 -8.30
N ILE A 94 -0.01 -13.04 -8.71
CA ILE A 94 -0.20 -13.69 -10.00
C ILE A 94 -0.86 -12.72 -11.00
N THR A 95 -1.94 -12.05 -10.60
CA THR A 95 -2.72 -11.17 -11.50
C THR A 95 -1.89 -9.96 -11.96
N LEU A 96 -1.14 -9.32 -11.05
CA LEU A 96 -0.36 -8.13 -11.34
C LEU A 96 0.66 -8.33 -12.49
N PRO A 97 1.60 -9.30 -12.43
CA PRO A 97 2.59 -9.52 -13.48
C PRO A 97 1.99 -10.04 -14.79
N ILE A 98 0.84 -10.71 -14.74
CA ILE A 98 0.20 -11.26 -15.93
C ILE A 98 -0.58 -10.18 -16.69
N VAL A 99 -1.39 -9.38 -15.99
CA VAL A 99 -2.36 -8.47 -16.60
C VAL A 99 -1.78 -7.07 -16.79
N PHE A 100 -1.31 -6.44 -15.71
CA PHE A 100 -1.00 -5.01 -15.71
C PHE A 100 0.42 -4.70 -16.19
N VAL A 101 1.42 -5.38 -15.63
CA VAL A 101 2.84 -5.13 -15.91
C VAL A 101 3.18 -5.15 -17.41
N PRO A 102 2.71 -6.12 -18.21
CA PRO A 102 3.08 -6.20 -19.63
C PRO A 102 2.55 -5.03 -20.45
N ILE A 103 1.36 -4.53 -20.10
CA ILE A 103 0.73 -3.39 -20.78
C ILE A 103 1.56 -2.13 -20.53
N TYR A 104 1.87 -1.84 -19.26
CA TYR A 104 2.66 -0.65 -18.90
C TYR A 104 4.06 -0.66 -19.51
N HIS A 105 4.72 -1.82 -19.51
CA HIS A 105 6.07 -1.96 -20.06
C HIS A 105 6.09 -1.86 -21.60
N ARG A 106 5.09 -2.43 -22.29
CA ARG A 106 4.97 -2.34 -23.76
C ARG A 106 4.75 -0.90 -24.22
N LEU A 107 3.90 -0.17 -23.50
CA LEU A 107 3.62 1.24 -23.75
C LEU A 107 4.77 2.17 -23.29
N LYS A 108 5.84 1.62 -22.69
CA LYS A 108 7.00 2.36 -22.16
C LYS A 108 6.61 3.50 -21.24
N LEU A 109 5.58 3.28 -20.42
CA LEU A 109 5.08 4.28 -19.49
C LEU A 109 6.07 4.47 -18.34
N ILE A 110 6.15 5.70 -17.84
CA ILE A 110 6.76 6.02 -16.54
C ILE A 110 5.62 6.35 -15.57
N ASN A 111 4.66 7.17 -16.00
CA ASN A 111 3.41 7.44 -15.30
C ASN A 111 2.33 6.47 -15.83
N VAL A 112 1.79 5.59 -14.97
CA VAL A 112 0.76 4.62 -15.41
C VAL A 112 -0.54 5.30 -15.80
N TYR A 113 -0.80 6.53 -15.36
CA TYR A 113 -2.00 7.29 -15.73
C TYR A 113 -1.97 7.81 -17.17
N ASP A 114 -0.79 7.82 -17.81
CA ASP A 114 -0.68 8.05 -19.26
C ASP A 114 -1.45 6.99 -20.05
N TYR A 115 -1.61 5.77 -19.50
CA TYR A 115 -2.48 4.74 -20.06
C TYR A 115 -3.91 5.23 -20.25
N LEU A 116 -4.47 5.97 -19.28
CA LEU A 116 -5.84 6.46 -19.35
C LEU A 116 -6.01 7.54 -20.42
N GLU A 117 -4.97 8.35 -20.67
CA GLU A 117 -4.97 9.32 -21.78
C GLU A 117 -4.91 8.62 -23.14
N LEU A 118 -4.08 7.57 -23.25
CA LEU A 118 -3.98 6.78 -24.48
C LEU A 118 -5.26 5.98 -24.77
N ARG A 119 -5.94 5.48 -23.72
CA ARG A 119 -7.14 4.65 -23.85
C ARG A 119 -8.43 5.46 -24.00
N PHE A 120 -8.56 6.54 -23.24
CA PHE A 120 -9.76 7.36 -23.19
C PHE A 120 -9.44 8.75 -23.71
N ASP A 121 -9.16 9.70 -22.81
CA ASP A 121 -8.74 11.05 -23.15
C ASP A 121 -8.02 11.71 -21.97
N LYS A 122 -7.58 12.96 -22.19
CA LYS A 122 -6.92 13.78 -21.17
C LYS A 122 -7.81 14.05 -19.96
N ARG A 123 -9.14 14.12 -20.11
CA ARG A 123 -10.06 14.44 -19.01
C ARG A 123 -10.09 13.30 -18.00
N VAL A 124 -10.19 12.06 -18.47
CA VAL A 124 -10.13 10.85 -17.63
C VAL A 124 -8.79 10.80 -16.87
N LYS A 125 -7.68 11.05 -17.57
CA LYS A 125 -6.36 11.10 -16.94
C LYS A 125 -6.25 12.18 -15.87
N TYR A 126 -6.64 13.43 -16.16
CA TYR A 126 -6.51 14.53 -15.19
C TYR A 126 -7.33 14.26 -13.92
N TYR A 127 -8.57 13.76 -14.09
CA TYR A 127 -9.43 13.39 -12.97
C TYR A 127 -8.77 12.31 -12.09
N ALA A 128 -8.37 11.18 -12.70
CA ALA A 128 -7.77 10.07 -11.98
C ALA A 128 -6.44 10.45 -11.31
N THR A 129 -5.63 11.27 -11.98
CA THR A 129 -4.35 11.77 -11.45
C THR A 129 -4.58 12.67 -10.25
N PHE A 130 -5.53 13.61 -10.32
CA PHE A 130 -5.87 14.49 -9.20
C PHE A 130 -6.32 13.73 -7.95
N VAL A 131 -7.25 12.78 -8.12
CA VAL A 131 -7.76 11.94 -7.03
C VAL A 131 -6.63 11.09 -6.43
N GLN A 132 -5.80 10.46 -7.27
CA GLN A 132 -4.66 9.68 -6.80
C GLN A 132 -3.66 10.54 -6.02
N VAL A 133 -3.34 11.74 -6.52
CA VAL A 133 -2.39 12.64 -5.87
C VAL A 133 -2.90 13.03 -4.49
N MET A 134 -4.15 13.45 -4.38
CA MET A 134 -4.76 13.84 -3.11
C MET A 134 -4.76 12.68 -2.09
N TYR A 135 -5.25 11.51 -2.50
CA TYR A 135 -5.30 10.33 -1.62
C TYR A 135 -3.90 9.87 -1.21
N THR A 136 -2.96 9.82 -2.15
CA THR A 136 -1.62 9.31 -1.86
C THR A 136 -0.85 10.28 -0.96
N MET A 137 -1.09 11.60 -1.02
CA MET A 137 -0.51 12.55 -0.05
C MET A 137 -0.99 12.24 1.37
N PHE A 138 -2.29 12.00 1.54
CA PHE A 138 -2.86 11.59 2.82
C PHE A 138 -2.26 10.27 3.31
N LEU A 139 -2.20 9.24 2.45
CA LEU A 139 -1.59 7.94 2.77
C LEU A 139 -0.13 8.07 3.23
N MET A 140 0.68 8.88 2.52
CA MET A 140 2.09 9.08 2.91
C MET A 140 2.24 9.82 4.22
N ALA A 141 1.34 10.76 4.53
CA ALA A 141 1.33 11.45 5.81
C ALA A 141 1.05 10.49 6.97
N VAL A 142 0.09 9.57 6.79
CA VAL A 142 -0.20 8.50 7.76
C VAL A 142 1.00 7.57 7.92
N ASN A 143 1.67 7.21 6.82
CA ASN A 143 2.89 6.39 6.86
C ASN A 143 4.05 7.07 7.61
N VAL A 144 4.10 8.41 7.71
CA VAL A 144 5.09 9.10 8.55
C VAL A 144 4.62 9.19 10.00
N TYR A 145 3.32 9.43 10.22
CA TYR A 145 2.73 9.62 11.55
C TYR A 145 2.74 8.35 12.42
N VAL A 146 2.25 7.22 11.91
CA VAL A 146 2.06 5.99 12.72
C VAL A 146 3.38 5.44 13.31
N PRO A 147 4.50 5.38 12.56
CA PRO A 147 5.81 5.04 13.13
C PRO A 147 6.30 6.05 14.16
N SER A 148 5.99 7.33 13.96
CA SER A 148 6.37 8.40 14.90
C SER A 148 5.63 8.27 16.23
N LEU A 149 4.39 7.76 16.21
CA LEU A 149 3.65 7.38 17.41
C LEU A 149 4.32 6.20 18.12
N ALA A 150 4.67 5.13 17.40
CA ALA A 150 5.37 3.99 17.98
C ALA A 150 6.72 4.39 18.61
N MET A 151 7.45 5.29 17.94
CA MET A 151 8.69 5.86 18.48
C MET A 151 8.47 6.60 19.78
N ALA A 152 7.40 7.39 19.89
CA ALA A 152 7.11 8.16 21.08
C ALA A 152 6.80 7.26 22.29
N VAL A 153 6.09 6.15 22.07
CA VAL A 153 5.81 5.15 23.12
C VAL A 153 7.10 4.48 23.61
N ILE A 154 8.01 4.16 22.69
CA ILE A 154 9.22 3.36 23.00
C ILE A 154 10.35 4.23 23.59
N THR A 155 10.62 5.38 22.96
CA THR A 155 11.77 6.24 23.29
C THR A 155 11.41 7.40 24.22
N GLY A 156 10.13 7.76 24.33
CA GLY A 156 9.70 8.98 25.03
C GLY A 156 9.99 10.28 24.27
N ILE A 157 10.57 10.22 23.06
CA ILE A 157 10.71 11.41 22.18
C ILE A 157 9.31 11.84 21.74
N SER A 158 9.02 13.15 21.79
CA SER A 158 7.71 13.64 21.38
C SER A 158 7.42 13.30 19.91
N ILE A 159 6.17 12.94 19.61
CA ILE A 159 5.71 12.57 18.26
C ILE A 159 6.11 13.64 17.23
N ASN A 160 6.02 14.92 17.62
CA ASN A 160 6.38 16.06 16.77
C ASN A 160 7.85 16.02 16.33
N TRP A 161 8.78 15.75 17.26
CA TRP A 161 10.21 15.65 16.92
C TRP A 161 10.50 14.43 16.07
N SER A 162 9.84 13.30 16.34
CA SER A 162 9.94 12.08 15.53
C SER A 162 9.54 12.34 14.08
N ILE A 163 8.42 13.04 13.84
CA ILE A 163 7.96 13.44 12.50
C ILE A 163 9.02 14.30 11.79
N VAL A 164 9.58 15.31 12.47
CA VAL A 164 10.59 16.21 11.89
C VAL A 164 11.86 15.46 11.51
N ILE A 165 12.41 14.67 12.42
CA ILE A 165 13.71 13.99 12.22
C ILE A 165 13.59 12.97 11.09
N VAL A 166 12.60 12.10 11.19
CA VAL A 166 12.43 10.97 10.26
C VAL A 166 11.93 11.46 8.92
N GLY A 167 10.82 12.21 8.93
CA GLY A 167 10.22 12.69 7.71
C GLY A 167 11.08 13.74 7.02
N GLY A 168 11.75 14.64 7.76
CA GLY A 168 12.71 15.58 7.19
C GLY A 168 13.86 14.87 6.48
N THR A 169 14.45 13.84 7.10
CA THR A 169 15.49 13.01 6.48
C THR A 169 14.97 12.36 5.19
N CYS A 170 13.74 11.82 5.22
CA CYS A 170 13.05 11.25 4.06
C CYS A 170 12.95 12.22 2.88
N VAL A 171 12.45 13.43 3.14
CA VAL A 171 12.26 14.46 2.13
C VAL A 171 13.58 14.84 1.49
N VAL A 172 14.63 15.05 2.30
CA VAL A 172 15.94 15.49 1.80
C VAL A 172 16.59 14.43 0.92
N TYR A 173 16.71 13.18 1.38
CA TYR A 173 17.39 12.16 0.55
C TYR A 173 16.60 11.84 -0.73
N THR A 174 15.27 11.92 -0.68
CA THR A 174 14.41 11.65 -1.84
C THR A 174 14.52 12.75 -2.88
N ALA A 175 14.43 14.01 -2.46
CA ALA A 175 14.48 15.16 -3.36
C ALA A 175 15.82 15.32 -4.07
N ILE A 176 16.93 14.98 -3.39
CA ILE A 176 18.26 15.15 -4.00
C ILE A 176 18.64 13.92 -4.85
N GLY A 177 18.32 12.71 -4.38
CA GLY A 177 18.80 11.45 -4.94
C GLY A 177 17.97 10.84 -6.08
N GLY A 178 16.67 11.14 -6.17
CA GLY A 178 15.78 10.57 -7.19
C GLY A 178 15.60 9.05 -7.09
N MET A 179 14.98 8.45 -8.11
CA MET A 179 14.53 7.05 -8.09
C MET A 179 15.65 6.04 -7.78
N ARG A 180 16.85 6.24 -8.34
CA ARG A 180 17.98 5.33 -8.08
C ARG A 180 18.40 5.35 -6.61
N ALA A 181 18.43 6.51 -5.97
CA ALA A 181 18.71 6.60 -4.55
C ALA A 181 17.61 5.93 -3.72
N VAL A 182 16.34 6.15 -4.07
CA VAL A 182 15.21 5.53 -3.37
C VAL A 182 15.30 4.01 -3.43
N VAL A 183 15.57 3.42 -4.60
CA VAL A 183 15.70 1.96 -4.75
C VAL A 183 16.81 1.40 -3.86
N TRP A 184 17.99 2.03 -3.83
CA TRP A 184 19.10 1.53 -3.02
C TRP A 184 18.90 1.75 -1.51
N ASN A 185 18.19 2.82 -1.13
CA ASN A 185 17.67 2.95 0.23
C ASN A 185 16.71 1.83 0.57
N ASP A 186 15.80 1.48 -0.33
CA ASP A 186 14.86 0.39 -0.10
C ASP A 186 15.57 -0.96 0.05
N VAL A 187 16.68 -1.21 -0.66
CA VAL A 187 17.50 -2.43 -0.47
C VAL A 187 18.06 -2.50 0.94
N PHE A 188 18.67 -1.41 1.41
CA PHE A 188 19.18 -1.31 2.77
C PHE A 188 18.06 -1.46 3.81
N GLN A 189 16.95 -0.76 3.60
CA GLN A 189 15.79 -0.79 4.50
C GLN A 189 15.12 -2.16 4.53
N THR A 190 15.04 -2.87 3.39
CA THR A 190 14.58 -4.26 3.33
C THR A 190 15.45 -5.17 4.19
N LEU A 191 16.77 -5.00 4.15
CA LEU A 191 17.68 -5.77 5.00
C LEU A 191 17.41 -5.50 6.49
N VAL A 192 17.22 -4.22 6.88
CA VAL A 192 16.88 -3.85 8.27
C VAL A 192 15.52 -4.44 8.68
N ILE A 193 14.52 -4.44 7.79
CA ILE A 193 13.22 -5.05 8.04
C ILE A 193 13.36 -6.56 8.28
N LEU A 194 14.09 -7.27 7.43
CA LEU A 194 14.30 -8.70 7.56
C LEU A 194 15.07 -9.05 8.85
N LEU A 195 16.14 -8.31 9.16
CA LEU A 195 16.93 -8.53 10.38
C LEU A 195 16.11 -8.30 11.65
N GLY A 196 15.34 -7.20 11.72
CA GLY A 196 14.49 -6.94 12.87
C GLY A 196 13.32 -7.92 12.98
N THR A 197 12.72 -8.34 11.87
CA THR A 197 11.67 -9.37 11.86
C THR A 197 12.22 -10.70 12.40
N VAL A 198 13.41 -11.12 11.94
CA VAL A 198 14.05 -12.35 12.40
C VAL A 198 14.40 -12.25 13.90
N ALA A 199 14.97 -11.13 14.33
CA ALA A 199 15.26 -10.88 15.74
C ALA A 199 14.01 -10.95 16.63
N PHE A 200 12.90 -10.38 16.16
CA PHE A 200 11.62 -10.41 16.85
C PHE A 200 11.10 -11.83 17.10
N PHE A 201 11.15 -12.72 16.13
CA PHE A 201 10.71 -14.10 16.35
C PHE A 201 11.71 -14.92 17.17
N ILE A 202 13.02 -14.72 16.99
CA ILE A 202 14.05 -15.46 17.74
C ILE A 202 13.96 -15.16 19.24
N ILE A 203 13.72 -13.90 19.61
CA ILE A 203 13.64 -13.49 21.03
C ILE A 203 12.22 -13.68 21.56
N GLY A 204 11.19 -13.30 20.80
CA GLY A 204 9.82 -13.31 21.26
C GLY A 204 9.26 -14.72 21.50
N ILE A 205 9.60 -15.71 20.66
CA ILE A 205 9.04 -17.07 20.78
C ILE A 205 9.41 -17.72 22.13
N PRO A 206 10.68 -17.71 22.59
CA PRO A 206 11.03 -18.19 23.92
C PRO A 206 10.32 -17.44 25.06
N VAL A 207 10.20 -16.12 24.96
CA VAL A 207 9.57 -15.27 26.01
C VAL A 207 8.11 -15.66 26.24
N VAL A 208 7.38 -16.01 25.18
CA VAL A 208 5.98 -16.45 25.27
C VAL A 208 5.82 -17.95 25.53
N GLY A 209 6.89 -18.67 25.89
CA GLY A 209 6.84 -20.11 26.19
C GLY A 209 6.84 -21.05 24.97
N GLY A 210 7.21 -20.54 23.80
CA GLY A 210 7.34 -21.32 22.56
C GLY A 210 6.07 -21.34 21.70
N VAL A 211 6.22 -21.79 20.44
CA VAL A 211 5.14 -21.82 19.44
C VAL A 211 3.94 -22.67 19.91
N ARG A 212 4.21 -23.75 20.64
CA ARG A 212 3.15 -24.64 21.15
C ARG A 212 2.28 -23.94 22.20
N ASN A 213 2.89 -23.19 23.12
CA ASN A 213 2.14 -22.40 24.10
C ASN A 213 1.25 -21.35 23.41
N VAL A 214 1.76 -20.69 22.37
CA VAL A 214 0.96 -19.73 21.59
C VAL A 214 -0.29 -20.39 21.00
N ILE A 215 -0.13 -21.57 20.40
CA ILE A 215 -1.24 -22.33 19.82
C ILE A 215 -2.22 -22.79 20.91
N ASP A 216 -1.73 -23.34 22.02
CA ASP A 216 -2.57 -23.87 23.08
C ASP A 216 -3.40 -22.76 23.77
N VAL A 217 -2.78 -21.62 24.09
CA VAL A 217 -3.45 -20.46 24.71
C VAL A 217 -4.46 -19.81 23.76
N THR A 218 -4.11 -19.66 22.48
CA THR A 218 -5.02 -19.06 21.50
C THR A 218 -6.20 -19.98 21.17
N ASN A 219 -5.99 -21.30 21.14
CA ASN A 219 -7.07 -22.29 21.02
C ASN A 219 -8.00 -22.25 22.23
N ALA A 220 -7.44 -22.21 23.45
CA ALA A 220 -8.21 -22.18 24.69
C ALA A 220 -9.07 -20.90 24.81
N ALA A 221 -8.60 -19.79 24.25
CA ALA A 221 -9.34 -18.53 24.21
C ALA A 221 -10.37 -18.44 23.07
N GLU A 222 -10.63 -19.54 22.36
CA GLU A 222 -11.47 -19.60 21.14
C GLU A 222 -11.01 -18.59 20.06
N ARG A 223 -9.75 -18.16 20.13
CA ARG A 223 -9.23 -17.15 19.22
C ARG A 223 -8.81 -17.73 17.90
N THR A 224 -8.44 -19.01 17.82
CA THR A 224 -8.25 -19.75 16.56
C THR A 224 -9.58 -19.99 15.86
N ILE A 225 -10.21 -18.92 15.41
CA ILE A 225 -11.51 -18.93 14.76
C ILE A 225 -11.39 -19.78 13.48
N ALA A 226 -12.22 -20.82 13.40
CA ALA A 226 -12.45 -21.58 12.18
C ALA A 226 -12.91 -20.62 11.07
N ILE A 227 -12.52 -20.90 9.81
CA ILE A 227 -12.85 -20.05 8.66
C ILE A 227 -14.35 -19.73 8.64
N ASP A 228 -14.71 -18.46 8.86
CA ASP A 228 -16.10 -18.02 8.78
C ASP A 228 -16.51 -17.88 7.30
N LEU A 229 -17.32 -18.84 6.85
CA LEU A 229 -17.84 -18.92 5.48
C LEU A 229 -19.15 -18.14 5.28
N THR A 230 -19.63 -17.42 6.31
CA THR A 230 -20.86 -16.65 6.23
C THR A 230 -20.76 -15.57 5.15
N PHE A 231 -21.75 -15.56 4.24
CA PHE A 231 -21.84 -14.54 3.21
C PHE A 231 -22.80 -13.43 3.65
N ASP A 232 -22.28 -12.49 4.43
CA ASP A 232 -22.98 -11.26 4.80
C ASP A 232 -22.08 -10.05 4.54
N LEU A 233 -22.54 -9.13 3.70
CA LEU A 233 -21.83 -7.90 3.34
C LEU A 233 -21.68 -6.94 4.52
N LYS A 234 -22.52 -7.10 5.54
CA LYS A 234 -22.40 -6.36 6.79
C LYS A 234 -21.22 -6.88 7.58
N ILE A 235 -21.06 -8.19 7.72
CA ILE A 235 -20.05 -8.78 8.60
C ILE A 235 -18.65 -8.52 8.05
N PRO A 236 -17.76 -7.87 8.83
CA PRO A 236 -16.44 -7.60 8.35
C PRO A 236 -15.62 -8.87 8.56
N TYR A 237 -14.64 -9.09 7.70
CA TYR A 237 -13.63 -10.11 7.91
C TYR A 237 -14.06 -11.60 7.83
N THR A 238 -15.22 -11.93 7.25
CA THR A 238 -15.50 -13.29 6.73
C THR A 238 -14.50 -13.69 5.64
N LEU A 239 -14.40 -14.99 5.30
CA LEU A 239 -13.54 -15.45 4.20
C LEU A 239 -13.82 -14.65 2.91
N TRP A 240 -15.09 -14.42 2.60
CA TRP A 240 -15.50 -13.73 1.38
C TRP A 240 -15.20 -12.25 1.41
N SER A 241 -15.41 -11.59 2.55
CA SER A 241 -15.15 -10.16 2.67
C SER A 241 -13.66 -9.85 2.60
N THR A 242 -12.83 -10.66 3.26
CA THR A 242 -11.38 -10.52 3.19
C THR A 242 -10.87 -10.90 1.82
N LEU A 243 -11.31 -12.02 1.23
CA LEU A 243 -10.86 -12.42 -0.10
C LEU A 243 -11.20 -11.37 -1.16
N ILE A 244 -12.46 -10.95 -1.28
CA ILE A 244 -12.90 -10.07 -2.38
C ILE A 244 -12.44 -8.63 -2.12
N GLY A 245 -12.66 -8.11 -0.91
CA GLY A 245 -12.38 -6.73 -0.58
C GLY A 245 -10.88 -6.45 -0.52
N VAL A 246 -10.10 -7.32 0.13
CA VAL A 246 -8.64 -7.15 0.20
C VAL A 246 -7.99 -7.40 -1.13
N TYR A 247 -8.44 -8.37 -1.94
CA TYR A 247 -7.89 -8.57 -3.29
C TYR A 247 -8.02 -7.33 -4.18
N LEU A 248 -9.22 -6.74 -4.24
CA LEU A 248 -9.41 -5.52 -5.03
C LEU A 248 -8.63 -4.34 -4.43
N ASN A 249 -8.61 -4.18 -3.11
CA ASN A 249 -7.82 -3.13 -2.47
C ASN A 249 -6.32 -3.29 -2.76
N ALA A 250 -5.80 -4.51 -2.70
CA ALA A 250 -4.41 -4.79 -3.01
C ALA A 250 -4.08 -4.47 -4.48
N LEU A 251 -4.97 -4.80 -5.43
CA LEU A 251 -4.85 -4.35 -6.81
C LEU A 251 -4.87 -2.81 -6.96
N THR A 252 -5.72 -2.09 -6.22
CA THR A 252 -5.69 -0.61 -6.24
C THR A 252 -4.31 -0.08 -5.84
N ARG A 253 -3.69 -0.68 -4.82
CA ARG A 253 -2.37 -0.31 -4.31
C ARG A 253 -1.25 -0.64 -5.30
N SER A 254 -1.27 -1.82 -5.89
CA SER A 254 -0.10 -2.36 -6.61
C SER A 254 -0.14 -2.18 -8.12
N ALA A 255 -1.33 -2.20 -8.72
CA ALA A 255 -1.50 -2.02 -10.15
C ALA A 255 -1.67 -0.54 -10.53
N VAL A 256 -2.52 0.17 -9.78
CA VAL A 256 -2.89 1.57 -10.07
C VAL A 256 -2.03 2.55 -9.29
N GLY A 257 -1.64 2.19 -8.06
CA GLY A 257 -0.78 3.02 -7.21
C GLY A 257 0.59 3.26 -7.85
N GLN A 258 0.82 4.49 -8.31
CA GLN A 258 2.04 4.89 -9.02
C GLN A 258 3.33 4.59 -8.23
N TYR A 259 3.31 4.71 -6.89
CA TYR A 259 4.47 4.46 -6.03
C TYR A 259 4.91 2.99 -6.03
N ASN A 260 3.99 2.03 -6.21
CA ASN A 260 4.33 0.63 -6.44
C ASN A 260 4.65 0.40 -7.92
N ALA A 261 3.86 1.00 -8.81
CA ALA A 261 3.98 0.71 -10.24
C ALA A 261 5.33 1.09 -10.83
N GLN A 262 5.94 2.16 -10.32
CA GLN A 262 7.29 2.55 -10.72
C GLN A 262 8.32 1.43 -10.52
N ARG A 263 8.19 0.58 -9.49
CA ARG A 263 9.22 -0.40 -9.10
C ARG A 263 9.45 -1.50 -10.12
N TYR A 264 8.42 -1.87 -10.87
CA TYR A 264 8.55 -2.82 -11.97
C TYR A 264 8.69 -2.13 -13.35
N LEU A 265 8.69 -0.79 -13.42
CA LEU A 265 8.93 -0.02 -14.65
C LEU A 265 10.37 0.51 -14.78
N ILE A 266 11.18 0.37 -13.72
CA ILE A 266 12.62 0.74 -13.68
C ILE A 266 13.57 -0.37 -14.15
N VAL A 267 13.03 -1.48 -14.63
CA VAL A 267 13.81 -2.59 -15.21
C VAL A 267 13.63 -2.60 -16.72
N GLU A 268 14.61 -3.15 -17.43
CA GLU A 268 14.67 -3.05 -18.89
C GLU A 268 13.74 -4.05 -19.60
N ARG A 269 13.62 -5.25 -19.05
CA ARG A 269 12.92 -6.38 -19.68
C ARG A 269 11.59 -6.66 -19.00
N VAL A 270 10.58 -6.98 -19.81
CA VAL A 270 9.24 -7.36 -19.31
C VAL A 270 9.28 -8.58 -18.38
N GLY A 271 10.13 -9.57 -18.70
CA GLY A 271 10.30 -10.75 -17.83
C GLY A 271 10.84 -10.39 -16.45
N GLU A 272 11.78 -9.45 -16.38
CA GLU A 272 12.34 -8.94 -15.14
C GLU A 272 11.32 -8.09 -14.36
N ALA A 273 10.50 -7.31 -15.07
CA ALA A 273 9.39 -6.54 -14.48
C ALA A 273 8.35 -7.47 -13.84
N ARG A 274 8.01 -8.57 -14.53
CA ARG A 274 7.09 -9.59 -14.02
C ARG A 274 7.62 -10.25 -12.76
N ILE A 275 8.90 -10.65 -12.76
CA ILE A 275 9.56 -11.25 -11.59
C ILE A 275 9.59 -10.25 -10.43
N THR A 276 9.97 -9.01 -10.70
CA THR A 276 10.01 -7.92 -9.71
C THR A 276 8.66 -7.74 -9.02
N ALA A 277 7.58 -7.67 -9.81
CA ALA A 277 6.22 -7.52 -9.29
C ALA A 277 5.77 -8.76 -8.50
N ALA A 278 5.98 -9.97 -9.02
CA ALA A 278 5.55 -11.21 -8.38
C ALA A 278 6.27 -11.46 -7.05
N VAL A 279 7.60 -11.38 -7.07
CA VAL A 279 8.45 -11.64 -5.89
C VAL A 279 8.21 -10.59 -4.82
N GLY A 280 8.13 -9.30 -5.19
CA GLY A 280 7.88 -8.22 -4.24
C GLY A 280 6.57 -8.42 -3.46
N GLN A 281 5.49 -8.78 -4.15
CA GLN A 281 4.19 -9.01 -3.49
C GLN A 281 4.15 -10.32 -2.70
N LEU A 282 4.77 -11.39 -3.20
CA LEU A 282 4.83 -12.66 -2.48
C LEU A 282 5.63 -12.54 -1.18
N CYS A 283 6.75 -11.81 -1.19
CA CYS A 283 7.51 -11.52 0.01
C CYS A 283 6.71 -10.66 1.00
N SER A 284 5.95 -9.66 0.51
CA SER A 284 5.07 -8.84 1.35
C SER A 284 3.99 -9.69 2.04
N ALA A 285 3.37 -10.61 1.28
CA ALA A 285 2.42 -11.58 1.81
C ALA A 285 3.03 -12.51 2.86
N SER A 286 4.30 -12.88 2.69
CA SER A 286 5.03 -13.73 3.66
C SER A 286 5.29 -12.98 4.98
N LEU A 287 5.70 -11.71 4.92
CA LEU A 287 5.85 -10.87 6.11
C LEU A 287 4.52 -10.65 6.82
N LEU A 288 3.44 -10.45 6.07
CA LEU A 288 2.08 -10.34 6.61
C LEU A 288 1.73 -11.55 7.49
N VAL A 289 1.97 -12.78 7.01
CA VAL A 289 1.71 -14.01 7.79
C VAL A 289 2.53 -14.05 9.08
N LEU A 290 3.80 -13.65 9.02
CA LEU A 290 4.66 -13.60 10.19
C LEU A 290 4.11 -12.61 11.24
N TYR A 291 3.81 -11.38 10.85
CA TYR A 291 3.32 -10.36 11.79
C TYR A 291 1.94 -10.67 12.37
N ILE A 292 1.09 -11.41 11.66
CA ILE A 292 -0.14 -11.98 12.24
C ILE A 292 0.18 -12.94 13.38
N PHE A 293 1.14 -13.85 13.16
CA PHE A 293 1.61 -14.74 14.22
C PHE A 293 2.22 -13.93 15.39
N GLY A 294 2.91 -12.82 15.09
CA GLY A 294 3.34 -11.85 16.10
C GLY A 294 2.21 -11.28 16.95
N GLY A 295 1.04 -11.02 16.37
CA GLY A 295 -0.15 -10.60 17.12
C GLY A 295 -0.72 -11.70 18.02
N LEU A 296 -0.63 -12.97 17.60
CA LEU A 296 -0.98 -14.11 18.45
C LEU A 296 0.00 -14.27 19.62
N MET A 297 1.30 -14.06 19.38
CA MET A 297 2.31 -14.00 20.45
C MET A 297 2.01 -12.88 21.45
N MET A 298 1.63 -11.69 20.95
CA MET A 298 1.21 -10.58 21.81
C MET A 298 -0.01 -10.95 22.66
N TYR A 299 -0.96 -11.71 22.11
CA TYR A 299 -2.08 -12.21 22.89
C TYR A 299 -1.65 -13.18 23.99
N THR A 300 -0.80 -14.15 23.65
CA THR A 300 -0.30 -15.12 24.64
C THR A 300 0.46 -14.43 25.77
N PHE A 301 1.18 -13.35 25.49
CA PHE A 301 1.92 -12.59 26.49
C PHE A 301 1.00 -11.84 27.47
N TYR A 302 -0.09 -11.23 26.96
CA TYR A 302 -1.09 -10.53 27.77
C TYR A 302 -2.30 -11.41 28.13
N ALA A 303 -2.17 -12.74 28.02
CA ALA A 303 -3.26 -13.63 28.34
C ALA A 303 -3.67 -13.44 29.81
N GLY A 304 -4.94 -13.10 30.04
CA GLY A 304 -5.48 -12.85 31.39
C GLY A 304 -5.27 -11.44 31.94
N CYS A 305 -4.47 -10.58 31.29
CA CYS A 305 -4.32 -9.18 31.68
C CYS A 305 -4.12 -8.24 30.48
N ASP A 306 -5.23 -7.79 29.89
CA ASP A 306 -5.22 -6.88 28.74
C ASP A 306 -4.82 -5.43 29.11
N PRO A 307 -3.69 -4.90 28.59
CA PRO A 307 -3.20 -3.55 28.89
C PRO A 307 -4.16 -2.42 28.50
N LEU A 308 -4.97 -2.62 27.45
CA LEU A 308 -5.93 -1.62 26.98
C LEU A 308 -7.10 -1.48 27.98
N THR A 309 -7.66 -2.59 28.44
CA THR A 309 -8.81 -2.60 29.37
C THR A 309 -8.44 -2.04 30.75
N ILE A 310 -7.20 -2.24 31.20
CA ILE A 310 -6.70 -1.69 32.47
C ILE A 310 -6.18 -0.24 32.36
N GLY A 311 -6.18 0.35 31.16
CA GLY A 311 -5.77 1.75 30.94
C GLY A 311 -4.26 2.01 30.93
N VAL A 312 -3.42 0.98 30.74
CA VAL A 312 -1.97 1.16 30.52
C VAL A 312 -1.71 1.83 29.16
N VAL A 313 -2.54 1.54 28.17
CA VAL A 313 -2.56 2.23 26.87
C VAL A 313 -3.94 2.85 26.62
N GLU A 314 -3.97 4.00 25.97
CA GLU A 314 -5.22 4.71 25.66
C GLU A 314 -5.85 4.24 24.35
N ARG A 315 -5.05 3.67 23.44
CA ARG A 315 -5.46 3.37 22.06
C ARG A 315 -4.94 2.02 21.59
N GLU A 316 -5.72 1.36 20.73
CA GLU A 316 -5.38 0.06 20.14
C GLU A 316 -4.06 0.07 19.37
N ASP A 317 -3.68 1.20 18.75
CA ASP A 317 -2.45 1.34 17.96
C ASP A 317 -1.15 1.38 18.80
N GLN A 318 -1.27 1.54 20.12
CA GLN A 318 -0.14 1.55 21.07
C GLN A 318 0.21 0.16 21.62
N MET A 319 -0.66 -0.84 21.46
CA MET A 319 -0.47 -2.19 22.01
C MET A 319 0.79 -2.87 21.49
N PHE A 320 0.95 -2.95 20.16
CA PHE A 320 2.13 -3.59 19.58
C PHE A 320 3.46 -2.88 19.92
N PRO A 321 3.56 -1.52 19.89
CA PRO A 321 4.73 -0.82 20.42
C PRO A 321 5.04 -1.13 21.89
N LEU A 322 4.03 -1.20 22.76
CA LEU A 322 4.20 -1.58 24.17
C LEU A 322 4.76 -3.01 24.29
N PHE A 323 4.16 -3.94 23.56
CA PHE A 323 4.58 -5.34 23.54
C PHE A 323 6.04 -5.52 23.12
N LEU A 324 6.48 -4.80 22.08
CA LEU A 324 7.88 -4.81 21.66
C LEU A 324 8.78 -4.26 22.78
N ALA A 325 8.39 -3.15 23.41
CA ALA A 325 9.18 -2.55 24.48
C ALA A 325 9.36 -3.51 25.67
N GLU A 326 8.32 -4.25 26.05
CA GLU A 326 8.35 -5.19 27.17
C GLU A 326 9.12 -6.48 26.85
N ILE A 327 8.98 -7.05 25.65
CA ILE A 327 9.75 -8.26 25.27
C ILE A 327 11.24 -7.97 25.16
N PHE A 328 11.62 -6.79 24.69
CA PHE A 328 13.03 -6.46 24.46
C PHE A 328 13.69 -5.71 25.62
N GLN A 329 13.01 -5.51 26.75
CA GLN A 329 13.53 -4.73 27.89
C GLN A 329 14.90 -5.23 28.38
N ASP A 330 15.15 -6.53 28.30
CA ASP A 330 16.40 -7.17 28.75
C ASP A 330 17.48 -7.29 27.65
N TYR A 331 17.15 -6.92 26.41
CA TYR A 331 17.99 -7.13 25.23
C TYR A 331 18.46 -5.78 24.65
N PRO A 332 19.60 -5.22 25.13
CA PRO A 332 20.06 -3.90 24.70
C PRO A 332 20.32 -3.85 23.19
N GLY A 333 19.82 -2.82 22.52
CA GLY A 333 19.97 -2.60 21.08
C GLY A 333 18.85 -3.16 20.22
N PHE A 334 18.07 -4.12 20.72
CA PHE A 334 16.98 -4.74 19.96
C PHE A 334 15.76 -3.83 19.84
N ILE A 335 15.50 -3.00 20.85
CA ILE A 335 14.47 -1.95 20.76
C ILE A 335 14.83 -0.98 19.63
N GLY A 336 16.09 -0.54 19.56
CA GLY A 336 16.60 0.31 18.48
C GLY A 336 16.50 -0.34 17.11
N LEU A 337 16.78 -1.64 17.01
CA LEU A 337 16.60 -2.41 15.78
C LEU A 337 15.14 -2.47 15.36
N MET A 338 14.20 -2.69 16.29
CA MET A 338 12.76 -2.73 15.98
C MET A 338 12.23 -1.37 15.54
N VAL A 339 12.63 -0.30 16.23
CA VAL A 339 12.33 1.08 15.81
C VAL A 339 12.89 1.33 14.41
N ALA A 340 14.13 0.92 14.15
CA ALA A 340 14.74 1.00 12.82
C ALA A 340 13.96 0.20 11.77
N THR A 341 13.42 -0.98 12.08
CA THR A 341 12.59 -1.79 11.18
C THR A 341 11.28 -1.09 10.83
N VAL A 342 10.53 -0.57 11.82
CA VAL A 342 9.26 0.15 11.59
C VAL A 342 9.48 1.40 10.75
N PHE A 343 10.54 2.16 11.04
CA PHE A 343 10.86 3.36 10.28
C PHE A 343 11.41 3.05 8.90
N SER A 344 12.26 2.04 8.73
CA SER A 344 12.76 1.62 7.42
C SER A 344 11.62 1.28 6.47
N SER A 345 10.66 0.50 6.95
CA SER A 345 9.44 0.12 6.22
C SER A 345 8.54 1.31 5.88
N SER A 346 8.57 2.38 6.68
CA SER A 346 7.74 3.56 6.44
C SER A 346 8.42 4.60 5.56
N LEU A 347 9.74 4.75 5.71
CA LEU A 347 10.60 5.62 4.92
C LEU A 347 10.65 5.16 3.46
N SER A 348 10.72 3.85 3.21
CA SER A 348 10.64 3.29 1.85
C SER A 348 9.33 3.69 1.17
N THR A 349 8.19 3.49 1.83
CA THR A 349 6.88 3.86 1.27
C THR A 349 6.75 5.37 1.11
N ALA A 350 7.13 6.17 2.12
CA ALA A 350 7.05 7.63 2.06
C ALA A 350 7.91 8.22 0.94
N SER A 351 9.16 7.79 0.80
CA SER A 351 10.05 8.25 -0.27
C SER A 351 9.56 7.83 -1.66
N SER A 352 9.03 6.61 -1.79
CA SER A 352 8.36 6.13 -3.00
C SER A 352 7.15 7.01 -3.36
N GLY A 353 6.32 7.31 -2.36
CA GLY A 353 5.18 8.19 -2.48
C GLY A 353 5.60 9.58 -2.94
N ILE A 354 6.53 10.24 -2.25
CA ILE A 354 7.05 11.56 -2.60
C ILE A 354 7.56 11.60 -4.06
N ASN A 355 8.36 10.61 -4.46
CA ASN A 355 8.88 10.52 -5.83
C ASN A 355 7.77 10.32 -6.88
N SER A 356 6.84 9.42 -6.63
CA SER A 356 5.71 9.15 -7.53
C SER A 356 4.78 10.36 -7.69
N GLN A 357 4.57 11.10 -6.60
CA GLN A 357 3.75 12.30 -6.56
C GLN A 357 4.41 13.44 -7.33
N ALA A 358 5.73 13.59 -7.19
CA ALA A 358 6.50 14.54 -7.98
C ALA A 358 6.40 14.22 -9.47
N LEU A 359 6.44 12.95 -9.87
CA LEU A 359 6.24 12.54 -11.26
C LEU A 359 4.85 12.93 -11.77
N MET A 360 3.79 12.52 -11.06
CA MET A 360 2.40 12.77 -11.45
C MET A 360 2.10 14.26 -11.50
N THR A 361 2.57 15.01 -10.51
CA THR A 361 2.38 16.47 -10.46
C THR A 361 3.17 17.16 -11.57
N HIS A 362 4.40 16.72 -11.86
CA HIS A 362 5.20 17.27 -12.95
C HIS A 362 4.61 16.95 -14.33
N SER A 363 4.05 15.75 -14.56
CA SER A 363 3.48 15.39 -15.87
C SER A 363 2.29 16.27 -16.25
N GLU A 364 1.56 16.78 -15.25
CA GLU A 364 0.42 17.66 -15.46
C GLU A 364 0.79 19.15 -15.33
N LEU A 365 1.34 19.60 -14.19
CA LEU A 365 1.65 21.02 -13.96
C LEU A 365 2.90 21.50 -14.69
N GLY A 366 3.88 20.62 -14.92
CA GLY A 366 5.15 20.99 -15.56
C GLY A 366 4.96 21.54 -16.97
N LYS A 367 3.95 21.04 -17.70
CA LYS A 367 3.58 21.53 -19.05
C LYS A 367 3.04 22.96 -19.04
N TRP A 368 2.42 23.39 -17.94
CA TRP A 368 1.81 24.71 -17.80
C TRP A 368 2.77 25.73 -17.20
N LEU A 369 3.54 25.33 -16.19
CA LEU A 369 4.41 26.23 -15.42
C LEU A 369 5.77 26.47 -16.07
N LEU A 370 6.27 25.50 -16.84
CA LEU A 370 7.55 25.61 -17.53
C LEU A 370 7.33 25.77 -19.03
N LYS A 371 7.50 26.98 -19.54
CA LYS A 371 7.49 27.25 -20.98
C LYS A 371 8.89 26.98 -21.55
N ASP A 372 9.02 25.92 -22.35
CA ASP A 372 10.27 25.48 -22.99
C ASP A 372 11.53 25.43 -22.08
N PRO A 373 11.45 24.73 -20.93
CA PRO A 373 12.56 24.69 -19.98
C PRO A 373 13.77 23.94 -20.56
N SER A 374 14.97 24.43 -20.25
CA SER A 374 16.18 23.63 -20.47
C SER A 374 16.14 22.33 -19.64
N PRO A 375 16.86 21.27 -20.05
CA PRO A 375 16.95 20.03 -19.29
C PRO A 375 17.39 20.25 -17.82
N ARG A 376 18.29 21.20 -17.59
CA ARG A 376 18.74 21.57 -16.23
C ARG A 376 17.63 22.22 -15.42
N GLN A 377 16.91 23.19 -15.99
CA GLN A 377 15.78 23.85 -15.32
C GLN A 377 14.68 22.84 -14.97
N THR A 378 14.40 21.89 -15.87
CA THR A 378 13.42 20.83 -15.65
C THR A 378 13.79 19.96 -14.44
N ILE A 379 15.05 19.54 -14.33
CA ILE A 379 15.50 18.74 -13.18
C ILE A 379 15.48 19.54 -11.88
N VAL A 380 15.92 20.81 -11.90
CA VAL A 380 15.86 21.66 -10.70
C VAL A 380 14.41 21.84 -10.24
N PHE A 381 13.48 22.09 -11.17
CA PHE A 381 12.06 22.18 -10.86
C PHE A 381 11.52 20.88 -10.26
N ILE A 382 11.85 19.72 -10.83
CA ILE A 382 11.43 18.42 -10.30
C ILE A 382 11.95 18.20 -8.86
N LYS A 383 13.22 18.54 -8.59
CA LYS A 383 13.80 18.40 -7.25
C LYS A 383 13.11 19.31 -6.23
N LEU A 384 12.87 20.58 -6.60
CA LEU A 384 12.13 21.53 -5.76
C LEU A 384 10.68 21.08 -5.53
N LEU A 385 10.02 20.56 -6.55
CA LEU A 385 8.67 20.01 -6.45
C LEU A 385 8.63 18.78 -5.54
N THR A 386 9.62 17.90 -5.63
CA THR A 386 9.76 16.72 -4.77
C THR A 386 9.93 17.14 -3.32
N ALA A 387 10.77 18.15 -3.05
CA ALA A 387 10.93 18.71 -1.71
C ALA A 387 9.64 19.35 -1.19
N LEU A 388 8.96 20.16 -2.01
CA LEU A 388 7.70 20.82 -1.64
C LEU A 388 6.61 19.79 -1.28
N ILE A 389 6.42 18.76 -2.12
CA ILE A 389 5.48 17.67 -1.85
C ILE A 389 5.83 16.96 -0.54
N GLY A 390 7.12 16.71 -0.30
CA GLY A 390 7.61 16.15 0.95
C GLY A 390 7.24 17.00 2.17
N PHE A 391 7.45 18.31 2.11
CA PHE A 391 7.07 19.23 3.19
C PHE A 391 5.55 19.32 3.39
N ILE A 392 4.75 19.24 2.32
CA ILE A 392 3.29 19.17 2.43
C ILE A 392 2.87 17.88 3.16
N ILE A 393 3.44 16.73 2.79
CA ILE A 393 3.19 15.44 3.45
C ILE A 393 3.56 15.51 4.94
N LEU A 394 4.69 16.13 5.27
CA LEU A 394 5.10 16.38 6.65
C LEU A 394 4.09 17.26 7.40
N GLY A 395 3.63 18.34 6.78
CA GLY A 395 2.60 19.23 7.33
C GLY A 395 1.30 18.48 7.64
N ILE A 396 0.86 17.61 6.74
CA ILE A 396 -0.34 16.76 6.95
C ILE A 396 -0.08 15.73 8.06
N ALA A 397 1.14 15.19 8.18
CA ALA A 397 1.47 14.21 9.22
C ALA A 397 1.31 14.77 10.65
N PHE A 398 1.60 16.07 10.85
CA PHE A 398 1.33 16.74 12.13
C PHE A 398 -0.15 16.81 12.49
N LEU A 399 -1.05 16.79 11.50
CA LEU A 399 -2.48 16.75 11.77
C LEU A 399 -2.95 15.38 12.26
N GLY A 400 -2.13 14.34 12.08
CA GLY A 400 -2.43 12.97 12.51
C GLY A 400 -2.65 12.84 14.02
N THR A 401 -2.03 13.70 14.84
CA THR A 401 -2.22 13.68 16.31
C THR A 401 -3.66 13.98 16.74
N TYR A 402 -4.45 14.63 15.87
CA TYR A 402 -5.83 15.01 16.14
C TYR A 402 -6.86 14.05 15.54
N ILE A 403 -6.42 13.04 14.78
CA ILE A 403 -7.30 12.12 14.06
C ILE A 403 -7.25 10.75 14.74
N GLY A 404 -8.36 10.37 15.40
CA GLY A 404 -8.57 9.00 15.87
C GLY A 404 -8.89 8.04 14.71
N GLY A 405 -8.54 6.76 14.84
CA GLY A 405 -8.92 5.73 13.85
C GLY A 405 -8.30 5.91 12.46
N ILE A 406 -7.09 6.48 12.39
CA ILE A 406 -6.46 6.89 11.12
C ILE A 406 -6.30 5.75 10.10
N ILE A 407 -6.15 4.50 10.59
CA ILE A 407 -5.99 3.31 9.76
C ILE A 407 -7.31 2.95 9.05
N ASP A 408 -8.44 2.95 9.77
CA ASP A 408 -9.76 2.72 9.16
C ASP A 408 -10.12 3.83 8.17
N ALA A 409 -9.73 5.07 8.48
CA ALA A 409 -9.89 6.20 7.57
C ALA A 409 -9.12 5.96 6.25
N VAL A 410 -7.85 5.54 6.31
CA VAL A 410 -7.06 5.22 5.11
C VAL A 410 -7.73 4.12 4.28
N ILE A 411 -8.14 3.02 4.89
CA ILE A 411 -8.77 1.88 4.18
C ILE A 411 -10.07 2.33 3.51
N THR A 412 -10.93 3.03 4.25
CA THR A 412 -12.22 3.52 3.77
C THR A 412 -12.05 4.48 2.58
N TRP A 413 -11.20 5.50 2.73
CA TRP A 413 -10.96 6.49 1.68
C TRP A 413 -10.23 5.90 0.47
N SER A 414 -9.37 4.90 0.66
CA SER A 414 -8.79 4.11 -0.43
C SER A 414 -9.88 3.47 -1.29
N GLY A 415 -10.86 2.82 -0.65
CA GLY A 415 -11.95 2.16 -1.36
C GLY A 415 -12.84 3.15 -2.10
N ILE A 416 -13.16 4.29 -1.47
CA ILE A 416 -14.03 5.32 -2.05
C ILE A 416 -13.38 6.01 -3.26
N LEU A 417 -12.11 6.40 -3.13
CA LEU A 417 -11.44 7.25 -4.12
C LEU A 417 -10.70 6.46 -5.20
N ILE A 418 -10.07 5.33 -4.84
CA ILE A 418 -9.17 4.60 -5.76
C ILE A 418 -9.85 3.40 -6.41
N GLY A 419 -10.85 2.81 -5.75
CA GLY A 419 -11.70 1.76 -6.35
C GLY A 419 -12.27 2.16 -7.73
N PRO A 420 -12.86 3.36 -7.90
CA PRO A 420 -13.32 3.82 -9.21
C PRO A 420 -12.22 3.87 -10.27
N ILE A 421 -11.02 4.29 -9.90
CA ILE A 421 -9.88 4.38 -10.82
C ILE A 421 -9.48 2.97 -11.28
N LEU A 422 -9.37 2.01 -10.35
CA LEU A 422 -9.08 0.61 -10.70
C LEU A 422 -10.12 0.04 -11.66
N ALA A 423 -11.41 0.29 -11.44
CA ALA A 423 -12.45 -0.17 -12.34
C ALA A 423 -12.29 0.40 -13.76
N VAL A 424 -11.89 1.66 -13.91
CA VAL A 424 -11.63 2.26 -15.23
C VAL A 424 -10.38 1.69 -15.89
N PHE A 425 -9.31 1.40 -15.14
CA PHE A 425 -8.14 0.69 -15.68
C PHE A 425 -8.54 -0.69 -16.22
N ILE A 426 -9.25 -1.49 -15.42
CA ILE A 426 -9.74 -2.82 -15.82
C ILE A 426 -10.67 -2.69 -17.03
N LEU A 427 -11.66 -1.78 -16.98
CA LEU A 427 -12.57 -1.54 -18.10
C LEU A 427 -11.82 -1.17 -19.38
N GLY A 428 -10.82 -0.30 -19.29
CA GLY A 428 -10.00 0.09 -20.43
C GLY A 428 -9.20 -1.08 -21.03
N MET A 429 -8.68 -1.98 -20.18
CA MET A 429 -7.84 -3.12 -20.61
C MET A 429 -8.65 -4.25 -21.25
N PHE A 430 -9.91 -4.42 -20.84
CA PHE A 430 -10.75 -5.57 -21.20
C PHE A 430 -11.98 -5.23 -22.06
N SER A 431 -12.38 -3.96 -22.18
CA SER A 431 -13.53 -3.55 -22.98
C SER A 431 -13.13 -2.60 -24.11
N LYS A 432 -13.48 -2.97 -25.35
CA LYS A 432 -13.36 -2.09 -26.52
C LYS A 432 -14.51 -1.07 -26.62
N GLY A 433 -15.68 -1.38 -26.04
CA GLY A 433 -16.88 -0.53 -26.14
C GLY A 433 -16.96 0.61 -25.12
N ALA A 434 -16.08 0.63 -24.11
CA ALA A 434 -16.06 1.71 -23.12
C ALA A 434 -15.45 3.00 -23.69
N ASN A 435 -16.09 4.15 -23.43
CA ASN A 435 -15.63 5.47 -23.89
C ASN A 435 -15.32 6.43 -22.73
N SER A 436 -14.72 7.58 -23.04
CA SER A 436 -14.25 8.55 -22.04
C SER A 436 -15.38 9.14 -21.20
N THR A 437 -16.54 9.40 -21.81
CA THR A 437 -17.73 9.92 -21.12
C THR A 437 -18.23 8.91 -20.09
N GLY A 438 -18.35 7.64 -20.47
CA GLY A 438 -18.71 6.58 -19.55
C GLY A 438 -17.72 6.43 -18.40
N ALA A 439 -16.42 6.46 -18.69
CA ALA A 439 -15.38 6.39 -17.66
C ALA A 439 -15.49 7.54 -16.63
N LEU A 440 -15.65 8.79 -17.09
CA LEU A 440 -15.78 9.96 -16.21
C LEU A 440 -17.05 9.92 -15.35
N VAL A 441 -18.19 9.62 -15.97
CA VAL A 441 -19.48 9.56 -15.27
C VAL A 441 -19.46 8.41 -14.27
N GLY A 442 -18.94 7.23 -14.67
CA GLY A 442 -18.79 6.07 -13.80
C GLY A 442 -17.96 6.40 -12.55
N MET A 443 -16.78 7.00 -12.72
CA MET A 443 -15.94 7.37 -11.56
C MET A 443 -16.61 8.39 -10.65
N THR A 444 -17.26 9.41 -11.23
CA THR A 444 -17.90 10.48 -10.48
C THR A 444 -19.08 9.96 -9.67
N VAL A 445 -19.99 9.22 -10.31
CA VAL A 445 -21.17 8.63 -9.66
C VAL A 445 -20.73 7.66 -8.57
N SER A 446 -19.76 6.79 -8.85
CA SER A 446 -19.27 5.85 -7.85
C SER A 446 -18.62 6.53 -6.65
N THR A 447 -17.88 7.61 -6.85
CA THR A 447 -17.27 8.36 -5.75
C THR A 447 -18.36 9.00 -4.87
N LEU A 448 -19.38 9.60 -5.50
CA LEU A 448 -20.53 10.17 -4.78
C LEU A 448 -21.31 9.11 -4.00
N VAL A 449 -21.53 7.94 -4.59
CA VAL A 449 -22.17 6.80 -3.89
C VAL A 449 -21.30 6.35 -2.70
N GLY A 450 -19.99 6.23 -2.87
CA GLY A 450 -19.08 5.87 -1.77
C GLY A 450 -19.11 6.88 -0.62
N ILE A 451 -19.09 8.18 -0.93
CA ILE A 451 -19.22 9.26 0.07
C ILE A 451 -20.58 9.20 0.77
N TRP A 452 -21.67 9.04 0.01
CA TRP A 452 -23.02 8.91 0.57
C TRP A 452 -23.12 7.71 1.52
N MET A 453 -22.56 6.57 1.15
CA MET A 453 -22.51 5.37 1.99
C MET A 453 -21.71 5.60 3.27
N LYS A 454 -20.56 6.29 3.22
CA LYS A 454 -19.76 6.58 4.42
C LYS A 454 -20.44 7.58 5.35
N ILE A 455 -21.10 8.61 4.79
CA ILE A 455 -21.90 9.55 5.57
C ILE A 455 -23.04 8.79 6.26
N GLY A 456 -23.78 7.96 5.53
CA GLY A 456 -24.83 7.12 6.09
C GLY A 456 -24.33 6.15 7.17
N ASN A 457 -23.18 5.53 6.97
CA ASN A 457 -22.53 4.66 7.96
C ASN A 457 -22.13 5.41 9.25
N THR A 458 -21.88 6.71 9.17
CA THR A 458 -21.57 7.56 10.34
C THR A 458 -22.83 7.83 11.18
N PHE A 459 -23.99 8.00 10.53
CA PHE A 459 -25.28 8.20 11.22
C PHE A 459 -25.92 6.89 11.68
N TYR A 460 -25.72 5.81 10.93
CA TYR A 460 -26.22 4.47 11.22
C TYR A 460 -25.05 3.51 11.38
N PRO A 461 -24.28 3.65 12.48
CA PRO A 461 -23.14 2.79 12.72
C PRO A 461 -23.59 1.34 12.83
N ARG A 462 -22.69 0.46 12.42
CA ARG A 462 -22.88 -0.96 12.52
C ARG A 462 -22.92 -1.38 14.00
N SER A 463 -23.81 -2.31 14.34
CA SER A 463 -23.79 -2.94 15.68
C SER A 463 -22.39 -3.53 15.92
N PRO A 464 -21.76 -3.28 17.08
CA PRO A 464 -20.41 -3.77 17.38
C PRO A 464 -20.32 -5.25 17.00
N SER A 465 -19.37 -5.60 16.11
CA SER A 465 -19.05 -7.02 15.93
C SER A 465 -18.63 -7.55 17.29
N THR A 466 -19.22 -8.64 17.75
CA THR A 466 -18.78 -9.36 18.95
C THR A 466 -17.32 -9.73 18.75
N ARG A 467 -16.42 -8.95 19.37
CA ARG A 467 -15.01 -9.30 19.44
C ARG A 467 -14.89 -10.47 20.44
N PRO A 468 -13.93 -11.38 20.24
CA PRO A 468 -13.59 -12.34 21.29
C PRO A 468 -13.35 -11.59 22.62
N PRO A 469 -13.78 -12.14 23.76
CA PRO A 469 -13.58 -11.49 25.04
C PRO A 469 -12.09 -11.23 25.30
N LEU A 470 -11.81 -10.10 25.96
CA LEU A 470 -10.52 -9.78 26.56
C LEU A 470 -10.62 -10.08 28.06
N TYR A 471 -9.60 -10.69 28.64
CA TYR A 471 -9.59 -11.13 30.02
C TYR A 471 -8.69 -10.22 30.88
N VAL A 472 -9.13 -9.94 32.11
CA VAL A 472 -8.41 -9.12 33.13
C VAL A 472 -8.32 -9.85 34.48
N ASN A 473 -8.62 -11.15 34.50
CA ASN A 473 -8.73 -11.96 35.70
C ASN A 473 -7.40 -12.26 36.39
N GLU A 474 -6.27 -12.13 35.66
CA GLU A 474 -4.93 -12.42 36.16
C GLU A 474 -4.07 -11.15 36.34
N CYS A 475 -4.69 -9.97 36.24
CA CYS A 475 -4.00 -8.72 36.51
C CYS A 475 -3.65 -8.62 38.00
N ASN A 476 -2.36 -8.46 38.31
CA ASN A 476 -1.90 -8.19 39.68
C ASN A 476 -2.20 -6.72 40.01
N THR A 477 -3.40 -6.45 40.54
CA THR A 477 -3.97 -5.11 40.79
C THR A 477 -3.30 -4.31 41.90
N THR A 478 -2.16 -4.75 42.42
CA THR A 478 -1.46 -4.07 43.54
C THR A 478 -0.61 -2.88 43.12
N ILE A 479 -0.44 -2.59 41.82
CA ILE A 479 0.47 -1.52 41.37
C ILE A 479 -0.29 -0.24 40.91
N TRP A 480 -1.61 -0.28 40.64
CA TRP A 480 -2.31 0.87 40.03
C TRP A 480 -3.76 1.11 40.48
N VAL A 481 -4.19 0.59 41.65
CA VAL A 481 -5.57 0.78 42.14
C VAL A 481 -5.73 1.96 43.13
N ASP A 482 -4.65 2.56 43.62
CA ASP A 482 -4.75 3.64 44.62
C ASP A 482 -5.22 4.99 44.06
N GLU A 483 -5.18 5.21 42.73
CA GLU A 483 -5.59 6.50 42.14
C GLU A 483 -7.03 6.49 41.58
N ILE A 484 -7.65 5.31 41.36
CA ILE A 484 -9.01 5.21 40.78
C ILE A 484 -10.09 5.16 41.88
N LEU A 485 -9.76 4.79 43.12
CA LEU A 485 -10.74 4.68 44.21
C LEU A 485 -11.09 6.01 44.92
N SER A 486 -10.51 7.15 44.51
CA SER A 486 -10.77 8.45 45.17
C SER A 486 -11.63 9.45 44.38
N THR A 487 -12.06 9.12 43.16
CA THR A 487 -12.98 9.97 42.39
C THR A 487 -14.21 9.19 41.94
N ASN A 488 -14.99 8.73 42.91
CA ASN A 488 -16.40 8.42 42.67
C ASN A 488 -17.18 9.73 42.57
N ASP A 489 -17.28 10.28 41.37
CA ASP A 489 -18.37 11.19 41.00
C ASP A 489 -19.21 10.51 39.90
N PRO A 490 -20.42 9.99 40.20
CA PRO A 490 -21.17 9.11 39.29
C PRO A 490 -21.77 9.80 38.05
N SER A 491 -21.30 10.99 37.64
CA SER A 491 -22.06 11.85 36.72
C SER A 491 -21.37 12.23 35.41
N MET A 492 -20.43 11.45 34.87
CA MET A 492 -19.91 11.67 33.50
C MET A 492 -19.64 10.38 32.72
N ILE A 493 -20.65 9.53 32.59
CA ILE A 493 -20.71 8.57 31.48
C ILE A 493 -22.01 8.84 30.73
N SER A 494 -21.93 9.65 29.68
CA SER A 494 -22.94 9.67 28.62
C SER A 494 -22.28 9.16 27.34
N PRO A 495 -22.56 7.92 26.91
CA PRO A 495 -22.80 7.72 25.50
C PRO A 495 -24.20 8.29 25.26
N LEU A 496 -24.32 9.30 24.40
CA LEU A 496 -25.60 9.57 23.74
C LEU A 496 -25.96 8.33 22.90
N ALA A 497 -26.51 7.31 23.56
CA ALA A 497 -27.33 6.31 22.92
C ALA A 497 -28.61 7.03 22.53
N VAL A 498 -28.73 7.40 21.27
CA VAL A 498 -30.03 7.74 20.69
C VAL A 498 -30.84 6.45 20.71
N GLU A 499 -31.59 6.23 21.79
CA GLU A 499 -32.73 5.33 21.82
C GLU A 499 -33.80 5.91 20.89
N GLY A 500 -33.71 5.50 19.63
CA GLY A 500 -34.79 5.56 18.69
C GLY A 500 -34.77 4.26 17.90
N ASP A 501 -35.83 3.46 18.01
CA ASP A 501 -36.12 2.27 17.21
C ASP A 501 -36.34 2.63 15.72
N VAL A 502 -35.36 3.27 15.11
CA VAL A 502 -35.27 3.37 13.66
C VAL A 502 -34.43 2.19 13.24
N ILE A 503 -35.08 1.13 12.75
CA ILE A 503 -34.38 0.01 12.08
C ILE A 503 -33.44 0.65 11.05
N PRO A 504 -32.11 0.63 11.26
CA PRO A 504 -31.20 1.34 10.39
C PRO A 504 -31.33 0.74 8.99
N PRO A 505 -31.40 1.55 7.92
CA PRO A 505 -31.42 1.03 6.56
C PRO A 505 -30.22 0.10 6.39
N SER A 506 -30.49 -1.17 6.06
CA SER A 506 -29.49 -2.25 6.04
C SER A 506 -28.27 -1.93 5.18
N VAL A 507 -28.44 -1.06 4.20
CA VAL A 507 -27.45 -0.61 3.22
C VAL A 507 -26.30 0.15 3.88
N TYR A 508 -26.53 0.97 4.91
CA TYR A 508 -25.48 1.79 5.54
C TYR A 508 -24.54 1.00 6.47
N GLN A 509 -24.87 -0.25 6.78
CA GLN A 509 -24.07 -1.13 7.64
C GLN A 509 -22.99 -1.92 6.88
N LEU A 510 -22.68 -1.53 5.63
CA LEU A 510 -21.65 -2.16 4.81
C LEU A 510 -20.27 -2.07 5.48
N SER A 511 -19.55 -3.19 5.51
CA SER A 511 -18.18 -3.23 6.03
C SER A 511 -17.22 -2.35 5.23
N SER A 512 -16.27 -1.68 5.92
CA SER A 512 -15.25 -0.82 5.29
C SER A 512 -14.42 -1.56 4.23
N VAL A 513 -14.24 -2.87 4.40
CA VAL A 513 -13.51 -3.77 3.47
C VAL A 513 -14.19 -3.86 2.09
N TYR A 514 -15.52 -3.71 2.02
CA TYR A 514 -16.27 -3.80 0.76
C TYR A 514 -16.40 -2.48 -0.01
N TYR A 515 -15.93 -1.34 0.52
CA TYR A 515 -16.06 -0.07 -0.19
C TYR A 515 -15.35 -0.09 -1.54
N THR A 516 -14.17 -0.72 -1.62
CA THR A 516 -13.46 -0.89 -2.89
C THR A 516 -14.28 -1.73 -3.88
N THR A 517 -14.90 -2.82 -3.41
CA THR A 517 -15.74 -3.67 -4.26
C THR A 517 -16.98 -2.93 -4.75
N LEU A 518 -17.66 -2.22 -3.85
CA LEU A 518 -18.84 -1.43 -4.16
C LEU A 518 -18.52 -0.39 -5.24
N THR A 519 -17.48 0.41 -5.04
CA THR A 519 -17.14 1.49 -5.97
C THR A 519 -16.61 0.95 -7.29
N CYS A 520 -15.86 -0.15 -7.28
CA CYS A 520 -15.48 -0.83 -8.52
C CYS A 520 -16.72 -1.26 -9.33
N CYS A 521 -17.67 -1.94 -8.68
CA CYS A 521 -18.89 -2.43 -9.32
C CYS A 521 -19.77 -1.29 -9.86
N VAL A 522 -20.01 -0.26 -9.05
CA VAL A 522 -20.81 0.92 -9.45
C VAL A 522 -20.15 1.62 -10.64
N THR A 523 -18.83 1.85 -10.58
CA THR A 523 -18.09 2.46 -11.68
C THR A 523 -18.23 1.66 -12.96
N TRP A 524 -18.07 0.33 -12.88
CA TRP A 524 -18.11 -0.54 -14.05
C TRP A 524 -19.50 -0.55 -14.69
N LEU A 525 -20.56 -0.72 -13.89
CA LEU A 525 -21.95 -0.72 -14.36
C LEU A 525 -22.33 0.61 -15.01
N VAL A 526 -22.07 1.72 -14.33
CA VAL A 526 -22.40 3.06 -14.84
C VAL A 526 -21.57 3.40 -16.08
N ALA A 527 -20.27 3.08 -16.08
CA ALA A 527 -19.40 3.38 -17.21
C ALA A 527 -19.79 2.60 -18.46
N VAL A 528 -20.13 1.32 -18.34
CA VAL A 528 -20.61 0.49 -19.46
C VAL A 528 -21.95 1.01 -19.98
N PHE A 529 -22.91 1.28 -19.09
CA PHE A 529 -24.22 1.79 -19.46
C PHE A 529 -24.14 3.13 -20.20
N VAL A 530 -23.42 4.10 -19.62
CA VAL A 530 -23.24 5.42 -20.24
C VAL A 530 -22.46 5.31 -21.55
N SER A 531 -21.44 4.45 -21.63
CA SER A 531 -20.71 4.22 -22.89
C SER A 531 -21.62 3.68 -23.98
N PHE A 532 -22.54 2.76 -23.63
CA PHE A 532 -23.53 2.23 -24.55
C PHE A 532 -24.50 3.31 -25.04
N CYS A 533 -25.02 4.15 -24.14
CA CYS A 533 -25.95 5.23 -24.49
C CYS A 533 -25.31 6.37 -25.30
N THR A 534 -23.99 6.54 -25.25
CA THR A 534 -23.28 7.67 -25.85
C THR A 534 -22.46 7.32 -27.11
N MET A 535 -22.63 6.12 -27.68
CA MET A 535 -21.87 5.72 -28.89
C MET A 535 -22.22 6.58 -30.13
N PRO A 536 -21.24 6.93 -31.00
CA PRO A 536 -20.12 6.06 -31.37
C PRO A 536 -18.73 6.68 -31.16
N GLN A 537 -17.85 5.99 -30.41
CA GLN A 537 -16.45 5.98 -30.85
C GLN A 537 -16.45 5.09 -32.09
N THR A 538 -16.29 5.70 -33.26
CA THR A 538 -15.96 4.98 -34.50
C THR A 538 -14.89 3.95 -34.15
N GLU A 539 -14.94 2.74 -34.72
CA GLU A 539 -13.85 1.77 -34.67
C GLU A 539 -12.58 2.30 -35.38
N SER A 540 -12.12 3.51 -35.03
CA SER A 540 -10.87 4.06 -35.49
C SER A 540 -9.77 3.26 -34.81
N LYS A 541 -9.33 2.19 -35.47
CA LYS A 541 -8.11 1.39 -35.22
C LYS A 541 -7.46 1.72 -33.86
N MET A 542 -8.11 1.36 -32.76
CA MET A 542 -7.51 1.54 -31.44
C MET A 542 -6.27 0.65 -31.42
N ASN A 543 -5.18 1.17 -30.88
CA ASN A 543 -3.95 0.39 -30.80
C ASN A 543 -4.22 -0.87 -29.97
N ASP A 544 -4.05 -2.04 -30.58
CA ASP A 544 -4.17 -3.33 -29.90
C ASP A 544 -3.20 -3.43 -28.71
N ASP A 545 -2.18 -2.58 -28.67
CA ASP A 545 -1.27 -2.49 -27.52
C ASP A 545 -1.87 -1.91 -26.23
N LEU A 546 -3.11 -1.43 -26.27
CA LEU A 546 -3.84 -0.97 -25.09
C LEU A 546 -4.59 -2.11 -24.39
N PHE A 547 -4.83 -3.23 -25.07
CA PHE A 547 -5.68 -4.31 -24.55
C PHE A 547 -4.87 -5.50 -24.04
N PHE A 548 -5.48 -6.19 -23.09
CA PHE A 548 -5.02 -7.50 -22.63
C PHE A 548 -5.43 -8.59 -23.63
N PHE A 549 -4.47 -9.37 -24.14
CA PHE A 549 -4.70 -10.47 -25.09
C PHE A 549 -4.04 -11.77 -24.62
N ARG A 550 -4.75 -12.90 -24.76
CA ARG A 550 -4.29 -14.24 -24.33
C ARG A 550 -2.92 -14.67 -24.89
N LYS A 551 -2.52 -14.18 -26.08
CA LYS A 551 -1.18 -14.40 -26.67
C LYS A 551 -0.02 -13.86 -25.81
N GLN A 552 -0.31 -13.07 -24.77
CA GLN A 552 0.66 -12.43 -23.88
C GLN A 552 1.14 -13.30 -22.71
N ILE A 553 0.44 -14.41 -22.41
CA ILE A 553 0.75 -15.32 -21.31
C ILE A 553 1.82 -16.33 -21.73
N PHE A 554 1.71 -16.84 -22.95
CA PHE A 554 2.68 -17.72 -23.58
C PHE A 554 3.18 -17.03 -24.85
N PRO A 555 4.41 -16.46 -24.86
CA PRO A 555 5.04 -16.19 -26.14
C PRO A 555 5.25 -17.55 -26.78
N ILE A 556 4.33 -17.95 -27.66
CA ILE A 556 4.61 -19.02 -28.61
C ILE A 556 5.87 -18.52 -29.30
N ASN A 557 6.95 -19.25 -29.09
CA ASN A 557 8.24 -18.95 -29.65
C ASN A 557 8.08 -19.12 -31.16
N ASN A 558 7.61 -18.08 -31.86
CA ASN A 558 7.61 -18.01 -33.31
C ASN A 558 9.07 -17.84 -33.75
N ARG A 559 9.90 -18.86 -33.48
CA ARG A 559 10.85 -19.29 -34.49
C ARG A 559 9.96 -19.73 -35.64
N LYS A 560 9.67 -18.82 -36.58
CA LYS A 560 9.45 -19.25 -37.97
C LYS A 560 10.58 -20.24 -38.24
N THR A 561 10.26 -21.53 -38.32
CA THR A 561 11.26 -22.55 -38.64
C THR A 561 11.88 -22.11 -39.96
N ASN A 562 13.19 -22.35 -40.16
CA ASN A 562 13.83 -21.99 -41.44
C ASN A 562 13.09 -22.58 -42.65
N VAL A 563 12.26 -23.61 -42.43
CA VAL A 563 11.31 -24.20 -43.38
C VAL A 563 10.21 -23.20 -43.82
N GLU A 564 9.55 -22.48 -42.91
CA GLU A 564 8.49 -21.51 -43.27
C GLU A 564 9.03 -20.31 -44.06
N LYS A 565 10.23 -19.80 -43.70
CA LYS A 565 10.91 -18.77 -44.50
C LYS A 565 11.38 -19.28 -45.87
N SER A 566 11.77 -20.55 -45.96
CA SER A 566 12.14 -21.17 -47.24
C SER A 566 10.91 -21.38 -48.13
N ILE A 567 9.77 -21.71 -47.53
CA ILE A 567 8.49 -21.84 -48.25
C ILE A 567 8.00 -20.48 -48.73
N GLU A 568 8.03 -19.42 -47.89
CA GLU A 568 7.69 -18.04 -48.31
C GLU A 568 8.56 -17.57 -49.49
N ASN A 569 9.88 -17.78 -49.43
CA ASN A 569 10.80 -17.44 -50.52
C ASN A 569 10.55 -18.28 -51.80
N LEU A 570 10.20 -19.56 -51.67
CA LEU A 570 9.86 -20.41 -52.82
C LEU A 570 8.56 -19.97 -53.49
N THR A 571 7.55 -19.56 -52.72
CA THR A 571 6.31 -19.01 -53.26
C THR A 571 6.53 -17.69 -54.02
N GLU A 572 7.32 -16.76 -53.46
CA GLU A 572 7.68 -15.51 -54.15
C GLU A 572 8.43 -15.78 -55.46
N MET A 573 9.34 -16.76 -55.49
CA MET A 573 10.06 -17.12 -56.72
C MET A 573 9.15 -17.76 -57.78
N THR A 574 8.15 -18.56 -57.38
CA THR A 574 7.18 -19.12 -58.33
C THR A 574 6.22 -18.09 -58.90
N ASP A 575 5.88 -17.05 -58.13
CA ASP A 575 5.00 -15.99 -58.61
C ASP A 575 5.73 -15.05 -59.59
N VAL A 576 7.01 -14.73 -59.33
CA VAL A 576 7.87 -14.01 -60.29
C VAL A 576 8.08 -14.82 -61.58
N ALA A 577 8.24 -16.14 -61.49
CA ALA A 577 8.38 -17.00 -62.66
C ALA A 577 7.08 -17.15 -63.48
N LYS A 578 5.90 -16.97 -62.85
CA LYS A 578 4.61 -16.91 -63.54
C LYS A 578 4.41 -15.57 -64.25
N GLU A 579 4.80 -14.46 -63.64
CA GLU A 579 4.71 -13.14 -64.26
C GLU A 579 5.63 -13.02 -65.49
N MET A 580 6.83 -13.60 -65.45
CA MET A 580 7.74 -13.61 -66.61
C MET A 580 7.20 -14.44 -67.80
N LYS A 581 6.38 -15.46 -67.56
CA LYS A 581 5.75 -16.27 -68.63
C LYS A 581 4.54 -15.62 -69.29
N THR A 582 4.06 -14.49 -68.77
CA THR A 582 2.92 -13.74 -69.33
C THR A 582 3.33 -12.52 -70.16
N THR A 583 4.64 -12.33 -70.39
CA THR A 583 5.21 -11.19 -71.12
C THR A 583 5.90 -11.52 -72.45
N ASP A 584 5.80 -12.78 -72.91
CA ASP A 584 6.08 -13.19 -74.30
C ASP A 584 4.77 -13.69 -74.94
#